data_AF-X1CHZ2-F1
#
_entry.id   AF-X1CHZ2-F1
#
_cell.length_a   1.000
_cell.length_b   1.000
_cell.length_c   1.000
_cell.angle_alpha   90.00
_cell.angle_beta   90.00
_cell.angle_gamma   90.00
#
_symmetry.space_group_name_H-M   'P 1'
#
loop_
_entity.id
_entity.type
_entity.pdbx_description
1 polymer ?
#
loop_
_entity_poly.entity_id
_entity_poly.type
_entity_poly.pdbx_seq_one_letter_code
_entity_poly.pdbx_strand_id
1 'polypeptide(L)'
;MNLIFKTIFGSHLYGTNTPQSDQDFKGVFMPTKEQIYLGKIPKCCSEQTGDDKSKNTKEDTDTEIYSLHYFIELACQGQTVALDMLHAPCNMWHYWTPLWYRIIAERKRFYTKNMKAFVGYA
;
A
#
# COMPACT_ATOMS: atom_id res chain seq x y z
N MET A 1 -14.57 7.09 3.15
CA MET A 1 -13.62 6.02 2.74
C MET A 1 -13.48 5.05 3.91
N ASN A 2 -13.66 3.75 3.69
CA ASN A 2 -13.59 2.75 4.76
C ASN A 2 -12.20 2.12 4.77
N LEU A 3 -11.28 2.67 5.54
CA LEU A 3 -9.91 2.17 5.61
C LEU A 3 -9.88 0.76 6.24
N ILE A 4 -9.04 -0.13 5.70
CA ILE A 4 -8.82 -1.50 6.20
C ILE A 4 -7.45 -1.58 6.88
N PHE A 5 -6.46 -0.92 6.29
CA PHE A 5 -5.05 -0.99 6.67
C PHE A 5 -4.29 0.27 6.24
N LYS A 6 -3.35 0.73 7.06
CA LYS A 6 -2.35 1.75 6.73
C LYS A 6 -1.04 1.44 7.46
N THR A 7 0.08 1.54 6.76
CA THR A 7 1.42 1.29 7.29
C THR A 7 2.42 2.28 6.73
N ILE A 8 3.53 2.48 7.45
CA ILE A 8 4.71 3.16 6.92
C ILE A 8 5.27 2.33 5.76
N PHE A 9 5.75 3.00 4.72
CA PHE A 9 6.33 2.38 3.56
C PHE A 9 7.71 2.95 3.23
N GLY A 10 8.30 2.54 2.11
CA GLY A 10 9.52 3.13 1.57
C GLY A 10 10.74 2.92 2.45
N SER A 11 11.63 3.90 2.47
CA SER A 11 12.92 3.81 3.20
C SER A 11 12.75 3.51 4.69
N HIS A 12 11.66 3.99 5.30
CA HIS A 12 11.33 3.73 6.70
C HIS A 12 10.90 2.28 6.95
N LEU A 13 10.17 1.65 6.03
CA LEU A 13 9.82 0.23 6.12
C LEU A 13 11.06 -0.67 6.01
N TYR A 14 11.99 -0.29 5.12
CA TYR A 14 13.24 -1.02 4.90
C TYR A 14 14.35 -0.70 5.92
N GLY A 15 14.16 0.31 6.78
CA GLY A 15 15.19 0.76 7.73
C GLY A 15 16.39 1.42 7.06
N THR A 16 16.24 1.87 5.82
CA THR A 16 17.26 2.58 5.03
C THR A 16 17.06 4.11 5.07
N ASN A 17 16.18 4.59 5.94
CA ASN A 17 15.85 6.00 6.05
C ASN A 17 17.01 6.84 6.61
N THR A 18 17.10 8.08 6.15
CA THR A 18 18.02 9.09 6.64
C THR A 18 17.25 10.17 7.40
N PRO A 19 17.91 11.09 8.14
CA PRO A 19 17.23 12.22 8.78
C PRO A 19 16.52 13.18 7.80
N GLN A 20 16.79 13.05 6.50
CA GLN A 20 16.21 13.85 5.43
C GLN A 20 15.10 13.11 4.66
N SER A 21 14.84 11.84 5.00
CA SER A 21 13.82 11.03 4.33
C SER A 21 12.41 11.54 4.64
N ASP A 22 11.56 11.54 3.61
CA ASP A 22 10.13 11.79 3.65
C ASP A 22 9.36 10.58 4.21
N GLN A 23 8.09 10.82 4.59
CA GLN A 23 7.25 9.78 5.15
C GLN A 23 6.27 9.22 4.10
N ASP A 24 6.58 8.02 3.63
CA ASP A 24 5.68 7.25 2.79
C ASP A 24 4.68 6.45 3.62
N PHE A 25 3.41 6.49 3.22
CA PHE A 25 2.39 5.60 3.73
C PHE A 25 1.71 4.85 2.60
N LYS A 26 1.45 3.57 2.84
CA LYS A 26 0.58 2.79 1.98
C LYS A 26 -0.57 2.16 2.76
N GLY A 27 -1.69 1.96 2.09
CA GLY A 27 -2.87 1.41 2.73
C GLY A 27 -3.81 0.70 1.79
N VAL A 28 -4.85 0.10 2.38
CA VAL A 28 -5.94 -0.56 1.67
C VAL A 28 -7.26 -0.04 2.19
N PHE A 29 -8.19 0.31 1.31
CA PHE A 29 -9.55 0.72 1.66
C PHE A 29 -10.62 -0.17 1.02
N MET A 30 -11.77 -0.27 1.69
CA MET A 30 -12.98 -0.85 1.14
C MET A 30 -13.75 0.21 0.34
N PRO A 31 -14.04 -0.02 -0.95
CA PRO A 31 -14.92 0.84 -1.74
C PRO A 31 -16.31 1.01 -1.11
N THR A 32 -16.97 2.12 -1.40
CA THR A 32 -18.36 2.31 -0.97
C THR A 32 -19.30 1.39 -1.74
N LYS A 33 -20.46 1.09 -1.16
CA LYS A 33 -21.50 0.30 -1.83
C LYS A 33 -21.90 0.93 -3.18
N GLU A 34 -22.04 2.25 -3.20
CA GLU A 34 -22.36 3.00 -4.42
C GLU A 34 -21.29 2.85 -5.51
N GLN A 35 -20.00 2.99 -5.17
CA GLN A 35 -18.91 2.78 -6.12
C GLN A 35 -18.94 1.38 -6.73
N ILE A 36 -19.25 0.37 -5.91
CA ILE A 36 -19.40 -1.02 -6.36
C ILE A 36 -20.61 -1.16 -7.29
N TYR A 37 -21.78 -0.65 -6.89
CA TYR A 37 -23.01 -0.76 -7.70
C TYR A 37 -22.91 -0.02 -9.03
N LEU A 38 -22.23 1.13 -9.07
CA LEU A 38 -22.02 1.90 -10.29
C LEU A 38 -20.86 1.39 -11.15
N GLY A 39 -20.09 0.40 -10.67
CA GLY A 39 -18.88 -0.07 -11.34
C GLY A 39 -17.77 0.98 -11.44
N LYS A 40 -17.83 2.03 -10.61
CA LYS A 40 -16.89 3.18 -10.61
C LYS A 40 -15.96 3.09 -9.41
N ILE A 41 -15.20 2.00 -9.32
CA ILE A 41 -14.30 1.76 -8.19
C ILE A 41 -12.93 2.38 -8.50
N PRO A 42 -12.44 3.35 -7.71
CA PRO A 42 -11.10 3.88 -7.89
C PRO A 42 -10.06 2.79 -7.55
N LYS A 43 -9.00 2.69 -8.36
CA LYS A 43 -7.89 1.74 -8.10
C LYS A 43 -7.05 2.19 -6.90
N CYS A 44 -6.73 3.47 -6.85
CA CYS A 44 -5.97 4.08 -5.77
C CYS A 44 -6.52 5.47 -5.44
N CYS A 45 -6.23 5.92 -4.22
CA CYS A 45 -6.34 7.30 -3.78
C CYS A 45 -4.95 7.72 -3.30
N SER A 46 -4.38 8.75 -3.91
CA SER A 46 -3.08 9.33 -3.53
C SER A 46 -3.31 10.71 -2.94
N GLU A 47 -2.70 10.97 -1.79
CA GLU A 47 -2.61 12.28 -1.16
C GLU A 47 -1.13 12.60 -0.97
N GLN A 48 -0.68 13.73 -1.52
CA GLN A 48 0.68 14.24 -1.36
C GLN A 48 0.57 15.63 -0.76
N THR A 49 1.43 15.95 0.21
CA THR A 49 1.50 17.29 0.79
C THR A 49 2.60 18.16 0.16
N GLY A 50 3.53 17.54 -0.58
CA GLY A 50 4.58 18.21 -1.32
C GLY A 50 4.08 18.91 -2.60
N ASP A 51 4.84 19.88 -3.09
CA ASP A 51 4.57 20.58 -4.36
C ASP A 51 5.23 19.80 -5.51
N ASP A 52 4.51 19.52 -6.61
CA ASP A 52 4.94 18.70 -7.77
C ASP A 52 6.24 19.18 -8.45
N LYS A 53 6.74 20.36 -8.06
CA LYS A 53 7.90 21.05 -8.65
C LYS A 53 9.16 21.01 -7.80
N SER A 54 9.09 20.53 -6.56
CA SER A 54 10.23 20.49 -5.64
C SER A 54 10.43 19.09 -5.05
N LYS A 55 11.63 18.81 -4.55
CA LYS A 55 11.86 17.56 -3.80
C LYS A 55 11.10 17.63 -2.48
N ASN A 56 10.36 16.57 -2.16
CA ASN A 56 9.72 16.39 -0.85
C ASN A 56 10.73 16.65 0.27
N THR A 57 10.27 17.37 1.27
CA THR A 57 10.97 17.63 2.53
C THR A 57 10.56 16.58 3.56
N LYS A 58 11.28 16.54 4.70
CA LYS A 58 10.94 15.67 5.86
C LYS A 58 9.52 15.89 6.42
N GLU A 59 8.89 17.00 6.07
CA GLU A 59 7.54 17.38 6.53
C GLU A 59 6.47 16.93 5.53
N ASP A 60 6.89 16.49 4.34
CA ASP A 60 6.00 16.01 3.31
C ASP A 60 5.66 14.53 3.52
N THR A 61 4.37 14.24 3.33
CA THR A 61 3.79 12.93 3.53
C THR A 61 3.12 12.48 2.25
N ASP A 62 3.59 11.36 1.70
CA ASP A 62 3.01 10.74 0.53
C ASP A 62 2.20 9.51 0.96
N THR A 63 0.88 9.60 0.83
CA THR A 63 -0.04 8.52 1.19
C THR A 63 -0.70 7.94 -0.06
N GLU A 64 -0.48 6.65 -0.32
CA GLU A 64 -1.15 5.93 -1.40
C GLU A 64 -1.99 4.77 -0.86
N ILE A 65 -3.30 4.82 -1.07
CA ILE A 65 -4.24 3.82 -0.54
C ILE A 65 -4.93 3.11 -1.70
N TYR A 66 -4.70 1.80 -1.81
CA TYR A 66 -5.30 0.96 -2.83
C TYR A 66 -6.71 0.52 -2.44
N SER A 67 -7.62 0.43 -3.40
CA SER A 67 -8.89 -0.25 -3.15
C SER A 67 -8.67 -1.75 -2.96
N LEU A 68 -9.48 -2.39 -2.13
CA LEU A 68 -9.31 -3.79 -1.77
C LEU A 68 -9.20 -4.71 -2.98
N HIS A 69 -10.08 -4.55 -3.97
CA HIS A 69 -10.07 -5.39 -5.17
C HIS A 69 -8.76 -5.26 -5.96
N TYR A 70 -8.27 -4.02 -6.13
CA TYR A 70 -7.03 -3.75 -6.85
C TYR A 70 -5.81 -4.22 -6.07
N PHE A 71 -5.79 -4.05 -4.75
CA PHE A 71 -4.75 -4.61 -3.88
C PHE A 71 -4.64 -6.13 -4.03
N ILE A 72 -5.78 -6.86 -4.02
CA ILE A 72 -5.79 -8.31 -4.22
C ILE A 72 -5.28 -8.68 -5.62
N GLU A 73 -5.62 -7.91 -6.65
CA GLU A 73 -5.07 -8.10 -8.00
C GLU A 73 -3.54 -7.96 -8.02
N LEU A 74 -3.00 -6.89 -7.41
CA LEU A 74 -1.55 -6.66 -7.30
C LEU A 74 -0.86 -7.80 -6.53
N ALA A 75 -1.45 -8.26 -5.44
CA ALA A 75 -0.93 -9.37 -4.65
C ALA A 75 -0.89 -10.68 -5.47
N CYS A 76 -1.95 -10.99 -6.22
CA CYS A 76 -2.00 -12.14 -7.13
C CYS A 76 -0.97 -12.05 -8.26
N GLN A 77 -0.66 -10.84 -8.72
CA GLN A 77 0.39 -10.59 -9.72
C GLN A 77 1.81 -10.66 -9.14
N GLY A 78 1.96 -10.78 -7.82
CA GLY A 78 3.26 -10.79 -7.15
C GLY A 78 3.95 -9.44 -7.14
N GLN A 79 3.19 -8.34 -7.21
CA GLN A 79 3.73 -6.99 -7.16
C GLN A 79 4.40 -6.73 -5.82
N THR A 80 5.63 -6.24 -5.83
CA THR A 80 6.45 -6.03 -4.63
C THR A 80 5.75 -5.15 -3.62
N VAL A 81 5.10 -4.07 -4.07
CA VAL A 81 4.32 -3.18 -3.19
C VAL A 81 3.26 -3.92 -2.35
N ALA A 82 2.57 -4.88 -2.95
CA ALA A 82 1.55 -5.65 -2.24
C ALA A 82 2.19 -6.67 -1.28
N LEU A 83 3.28 -7.31 -1.71
CA LEU A 83 4.02 -8.25 -0.87
C LEU A 83 4.65 -7.55 0.34
N ASP A 84 5.24 -6.38 0.16
CA ASP A 84 5.82 -5.56 1.22
C ASP A 84 4.75 -5.18 2.24
N MET A 85 3.57 -4.75 1.79
CA MET A 85 2.45 -4.46 2.69
C MET A 85 1.96 -5.70 3.47
N LEU A 86 1.86 -6.87 2.82
CA LEU A 86 1.48 -8.14 3.48
C LEU A 86 2.49 -8.59 4.54
N HIS A 87 3.74 -8.17 4.39
CA HIS A 87 4.87 -8.56 5.23
C HIS A 87 5.37 -7.44 6.16
N ALA A 88 4.76 -6.25 6.09
CA ALA A 88 5.08 -5.13 6.94
C ALA A 88 4.95 -5.55 8.42
N PRO A 89 5.94 -5.27 9.28
CA PRO A 89 5.92 -5.69 10.66
C PRO A 89 4.86 -4.90 11.44
N CYS A 90 4.20 -5.54 12.42
CA CYS A 90 3.06 -4.97 13.11
C CYS A 90 3.36 -3.64 13.85
N ASN A 91 4.61 -3.41 14.25
CA ASN A 91 5.05 -2.16 14.87
C ASN A 91 5.08 -0.96 13.89
N MET A 92 4.98 -1.21 12.59
CA MET A 92 4.89 -0.17 11.55
C MET A 92 3.47 0.03 11.03
N TRP A 93 2.47 -0.65 11.62
CA TRP A 93 1.07 -0.49 11.26
C TRP A 93 0.49 0.71 12.01
N HIS A 94 0.00 1.69 11.25
CA HIS A 94 -0.67 2.87 11.80
C HIS A 94 -2.17 2.63 12.01
N TYR A 95 -2.78 1.80 11.15
CA TYR A 95 -4.19 1.46 11.24
C TYR A 95 -4.42 0.06 10.67
N TRP A 96 -5.28 -0.72 11.31
CA TRP A 96 -5.68 -2.04 10.83
C TRP A 96 -7.05 -2.43 11.35
N THR A 97 -7.70 -3.35 10.66
CA THR A 97 -8.99 -3.93 11.03
C THR A 97 -8.89 -5.46 11.07
N PRO A 98 -9.85 -6.18 11.69
CA PRO A 98 -9.89 -7.64 11.65
C PRO A 98 -9.88 -8.23 10.23
N LEU A 99 -10.36 -7.48 9.23
CA LEU A 99 -10.31 -7.89 7.84
C LEU A 99 -8.88 -8.03 7.32
N TRP A 100 -7.98 -7.12 7.73
CA TRP A 100 -6.57 -7.18 7.35
C TRP A 100 -5.88 -8.45 7.86
N TYR A 101 -6.18 -8.86 9.10
CA TYR A 101 -5.66 -10.12 9.65
C TYR A 101 -6.08 -11.35 8.84
N ARG A 102 -7.31 -11.36 8.30
CA ARG A 102 -7.77 -12.45 7.42
C ARG A 102 -6.97 -12.51 6.12
N ILE A 103 -6.63 -11.35 5.56
CA ILE A 103 -5.81 -11.27 4.35
C ILE A 103 -4.39 -11.78 4.64
N ILE A 104 -3.77 -11.35 5.75
CA ILE A 104 -2.43 -11.80 6.15
C ILE A 104 -2.39 -13.30 6.43
N ALA A 105 -3.42 -13.86 7.08
CA ALA A 105 -3.50 -15.30 7.33
C ALA A 105 -3.38 -16.13 6.04
N GLU A 106 -3.89 -15.58 4.93
CA GLU A 106 -3.89 -16.19 3.61
C GLU A 106 -2.68 -15.79 2.75
N ARG A 107 -1.72 -15.00 3.27
CA ARG A 107 -0.65 -14.35 2.47
C ARG A 107 0.16 -15.32 1.59
N LYS A 108 0.31 -16.57 2.04
CA LYS A 108 1.04 -17.63 1.33
C LYS A 108 0.45 -17.92 -0.05
N ARG A 109 -0.83 -17.64 -0.26
CA ARG A 109 -1.52 -17.83 -1.54
C ARG A 109 -1.10 -16.83 -2.62
N PHE A 110 -0.52 -15.70 -2.22
CA PHE A 110 -0.03 -14.66 -3.13
C PHE A 110 1.42 -14.91 -3.59
N TYR A 111 2.11 -15.92 -3.04
CA TYR A 111 3.47 -16.23 -3.45
C TYR A 111 3.48 -16.83 -4.85
N THR A 112 4.33 -16.26 -5.71
CA THR A 112 4.42 -16.66 -7.11
C THR A 112 5.89 -16.80 -7.53
N LYS A 113 6.15 -17.71 -8.46
CA LYS A 113 7.43 -17.82 -9.17
C LYS A 113 7.48 -16.94 -10.42
N ASN A 114 6.38 -16.25 -10.72
CA ASN A 114 6.27 -15.36 -11.86
C ASN A 114 6.98 -14.03 -11.53
N MET A 115 8.26 -13.93 -11.90
CA MET A 115 9.13 -12.78 -11.59
C MET A 115 8.90 -11.54 -12.47
N LYS A 116 7.81 -11.47 -13.25
CA LYS A 116 7.54 -10.32 -14.13
C LYS A 116 7.52 -8.98 -13.37
N ALA A 117 6.95 -8.97 -12.17
CA ALA A 117 6.91 -7.78 -11.31
C ALA A 117 8.31 -7.34 -10.84
N PHE A 118 9.25 -8.28 -10.68
CA PHE A 118 10.61 -7.99 -10.26
C PHE A 118 11.47 -7.44 -11.41
N VAL A 119 11.28 -7.94 -12.63
CA VAL A 119 12.02 -7.48 -13.82
C VAL A 119 11.65 -6.05 -14.23
N GLY A 120 10.40 -5.65 -14.03
CA GLY A 120 9.95 -4.28 -14.34
C GLY A 120 10.35 -3.21 -13.33
N TYR A 121 10.99 -3.61 -12.22
CA TYR A 121 11.46 -2.70 -11.16
C TYR A 121 12.92 -2.27 -11.35
N ALA A 122 13.68 -2.96 -12.22
CA ALA A 122 15.10 -2.72 -12.49
C ALA A 122 15.36 -1.64 -13.54
#